data_AF-A0A3D1HZD2-F1
#
_entry.id   AF-A0A3D1HZD2-F1
#
_cell.length_a   1.000
_cell.length_b   1.000
_cell.length_c   1.000
_cell.angle_alpha   90.00
_cell.angle_beta   90.00
_cell.angle_gamma   90.00
#
_symmetry.space_group_name_H-M   'P 1'
#
loop_
_entity.id
_entity.type
_entity.pdbx_description
1 polymer ?
#
loop_
_entity_poly.entity_id
_entity_poly.type
_entity_poly.pdbx_seq_one_letter_code
_entity_poly.pdbx_strand_id
1 'polypeptide(L)'
;AIVLTGVLQALEKQKAALLSIAAGALIKLILNLTAGIPEVNILGAALSTLACYAVIFIIDITVLVRSGVKVSFAGALIKPLISALLCGAAAYAFSYFLKGKAGTLIAVIAAALIYFAALILLNTFDESDFSALPNGKSITEFCRKHRIIR
;
A
#
# COMPACT_ATOMS: atom_id res chain seq x y z
N ALA A 1 2.29 3.69 -6.97
CA ALA A 1 2.75 4.79 -7.85
C ALA A 1 4.06 4.43 -8.54
N ILE A 2 5.20 4.42 -7.82
CA ILE A 2 6.55 4.28 -8.44
C ILE A 2 6.73 2.98 -9.25
N VAL A 3 6.24 1.85 -8.74
CA VAL A 3 6.33 0.58 -9.50
C VAL A 3 5.49 0.64 -10.77
N LEU A 4 4.32 1.27 -10.70
CA LEU A 4 3.36 1.33 -11.80
C LEU A 4 3.83 2.25 -12.93
N THR A 5 4.46 3.39 -12.59
CA THR A 5 5.13 4.25 -13.58
C THR A 5 6.28 3.50 -14.27
N GLY A 6 7.02 2.64 -13.55
CA GLY A 6 8.05 1.78 -14.13
C GLY A 6 7.48 0.76 -15.13
N VAL A 7 6.36 0.12 -14.79
CA VAL A 7 5.64 -0.79 -15.71
C VAL A 7 5.20 -0.06 -16.97
N LEU A 8 4.62 1.14 -16.85
CA LEU A 8 4.25 1.94 -18.02
C LEU A 8 5.45 2.30 -18.89
N GLN A 9 6.60 2.59 -18.28
CA GLN A 9 7.83 2.87 -19.02
C GLN A 9 8.33 1.65 -19.79
N ALA A 10 8.19 0.44 -19.23
CA ALA A 10 8.53 -0.82 -19.90
C ALA A 10 7.56 -1.16 -21.06
N LEU A 11 6.32 -0.69 -21.01
CA LEU A 11 5.32 -0.82 -22.07
C LEU A 11 5.42 0.29 -23.14
N GLU A 12 6.54 1.01 -23.21
CA GLU A 12 6.77 2.14 -24.12
C GLU A 12 5.80 3.32 -23.93
N LYS A 13 5.09 3.39 -22.80
CA LYS A 13 4.16 4.48 -22.45
C LYS A 13 4.82 5.56 -21.59
N GLN A 14 6.07 5.88 -21.88
CA GLN A 14 6.87 6.82 -21.09
C GLN A 14 6.25 8.22 -21.00
N LYS A 15 5.62 8.70 -22.09
CA LYS A 15 4.92 10.00 -22.09
C LYS A 15 3.79 10.05 -21.05
N ALA A 16 3.02 8.96 -20.92
CA ALA A 16 1.94 8.88 -19.95
C ALA A 16 2.47 8.84 -18.51
N ALA A 17 3.54 8.07 -18.26
CA ALA A 17 4.21 8.02 -16.96
C ALA A 17 4.81 9.39 -16.56
N LEU A 18 5.36 10.14 -17.51
CA LEU A 18 5.88 11.47 -17.24
C LEU A 18 4.75 12.46 -16.91
N LEU A 19 3.64 12.41 -17.65
CA LEU A 19 2.46 13.24 -17.39
C LEU A 19 1.83 12.94 -16.02
N SER A 20 1.79 11.68 -15.59
CA SER A 20 1.27 11.33 -14.27
C SER A 20 2.14 11.89 -13.15
N ILE A 21 3.47 11.75 -13.27
CA ILE A 21 4.43 12.33 -12.32
C ILE A 21 4.30 13.86 -12.28
N ALA A 22 4.22 14.51 -13.44
CA ALA A 22 4.06 15.97 -13.52
C ALA A 22 2.75 16.44 -12.84
N ALA A 23 1.63 15.76 -13.10
CA ALA A 23 0.35 16.05 -12.46
C ALA A 23 0.41 15.86 -10.94
N GLY A 24 1.00 14.75 -10.46
CA GLY A 24 1.19 14.51 -9.04
C GLY A 24 2.09 15.54 -8.37
N ALA A 25 3.17 15.96 -9.03
CA ALA A 25 4.08 16.99 -8.52
C ALA A 25 3.39 18.36 -8.43
N LEU A 26 2.58 18.74 -9.43
CA LEU A 26 1.80 19.98 -9.40
C LEU A 26 0.81 19.99 -8.23
N ILE A 27 0.04 18.91 -8.04
CA ILE A 27 -0.90 18.78 -6.93
C ILE A 27 -0.18 18.82 -5.59
N LYS A 28 0.98 18.16 -5.48
CA LYS A 28 1.81 18.21 -4.28
C LYS A 28 2.23 19.65 -3.98
N LEU A 29 2.68 20.40 -4.97
CA LEU A 29 3.13 21.77 -4.78
C LEU A 29 2.01 22.66 -4.26
N ILE A 30 0.82 22.58 -4.86
CA ILE A 30 -0.35 23.36 -4.46
C ILE A 30 -0.79 23.00 -3.03
N LEU A 31 -0.97 21.70 -2.75
CA LEU A 31 -1.44 21.24 -1.44
C LEU A 31 -0.39 21.41 -0.35
N ASN A 32 0.90 21.37 -0.66
CA ASN A 32 1.94 21.58 0.34
C ASN A 32 1.95 23.01 0.89
N LEU A 33 1.38 23.99 0.17
CA LEU A 33 1.19 25.34 0.71
C LEU A 33 0.26 25.34 1.94
N THR A 34 -0.63 24.35 2.06
CA THR A 34 -1.48 24.18 3.25
C THR A 34 -0.68 23.86 4.52
N ALA A 35 0.57 23.38 4.39
CA ALA A 35 1.44 23.15 5.54
C ALA A 35 1.91 24.45 6.21
N GLY A 36 1.80 25.60 5.52
CA GLY A 36 2.04 26.92 6.10
C GLY A 36 0.92 27.42 7.01
N ILE A 37 -0.25 26.75 7.01
CA ILE A 37 -1.39 27.10 7.86
C ILE A 37 -1.15 26.49 9.25
N PRO A 38 -1.13 27.27 10.35
CA PRO A 38 -0.81 26.77 11.69
C PRO A 38 -1.72 25.65 12.19
N GLU A 39 -2.98 25.63 11.76
CA GLU A 39 -3.99 24.62 12.15
C GLU A 39 -3.75 23.26 11.49
N VAL A 40 -3.18 23.24 10.28
CA VAL A 40 -2.95 22.01 9.49
C VAL A 40 -1.49 21.57 9.58
N ASN A 41 -0.56 22.53 9.54
CA ASN A 41 0.87 22.37 9.77
C ASN A 41 1.44 21.10 9.08
N ILE A 42 2.11 20.22 9.84
CA ILE A 42 2.73 18.99 9.33
C ILE A 42 1.73 18.03 8.67
N LEU A 43 0.45 18.04 9.07
CA LEU A 43 -0.56 17.19 8.44
C LEU A 43 -0.79 17.59 6.97
N GLY A 44 -0.61 18.87 6.63
CA GLY A 44 -0.71 19.36 5.25
C GLY A 44 0.33 18.74 4.33
N ALA A 45 1.56 18.54 4.83
CA ALA A 45 2.63 17.87 4.08
C ALA A 45 2.36 16.36 3.89
N ALA A 46 1.74 15.71 4.88
CA ALA A 46 1.33 14.31 4.76
C ALA A 46 0.18 14.15 3.75
N LEU A 47 -0.85 15.00 3.83
CA LEU A 47 -2.00 14.99 2.92
C LEU A 47 -1.59 15.31 1.48
N SER A 48 -0.68 16.27 1.27
CA SER A 48 -0.18 16.61 -0.07
C SER A 48 0.56 15.44 -0.72
N THR A 49 1.33 14.68 0.06
CA THR A 49 2.05 13.49 -0.42
C THR A 49 1.08 12.34 -0.73
N LEU A 50 0.07 12.12 0.12
CA LEU A 50 -0.98 11.14 -0.14
C LEU A 50 -1.73 11.46 -1.44
N ALA A 51 -2.17 12.71 -1.60
CA ALA A 51 -2.88 13.16 -2.79
C ALA A 51 -2.03 13.04 -4.06
N CYS A 52 -0.75 13.41 -3.99
CA CYS A 52 0.22 13.23 -5.07
C CYS A 52 0.29 11.78 -5.55
N TYR A 53 0.48 10.82 -4.63
CA TYR A 53 0.55 9.41 -4.99
C TYR A 53 -0.78 8.84 -5.45
N ALA A 54 -1.91 9.30 -4.91
CA ALA A 54 -3.23 8.89 -5.36
C ALA A 54 -3.47 9.29 -6.82
N VAL A 55 -3.13 10.52 -7.20
CA VAL A 55 -3.28 11.00 -8.58
C VAL A 55 -2.41 10.22 -9.55
N ILE A 56 -1.12 10.04 -9.21
CA ILE A 56 -0.20 9.24 -10.03
C ILE A 56 -0.76 7.83 -10.22
N PHE A 57 -1.18 7.19 -9.13
CA PHE A 57 -1.75 5.85 -9.16
C PHE A 57 -3.00 5.76 -10.05
N ILE A 58 -3.94 6.71 -9.94
CA ILE A 58 -5.19 6.70 -10.73
C ILE A 58 -4.89 6.86 -12.23
N ILE A 59 -3.99 7.77 -12.60
CA ILE A 59 -3.62 7.96 -14.01
C ILE A 59 -2.94 6.70 -14.54
N ASP A 60 -1.95 6.20 -13.81
CA ASP A 60 -1.14 5.07 -14.26
C ASP A 60 -1.98 3.80 -14.38
N ILE A 61 -2.86 3.51 -13.41
CA ILE A 61 -3.70 2.31 -13.43
C ILE A 61 -4.72 2.38 -14.55
N THR A 62 -5.24 3.57 -14.84
CA THR A 62 -6.18 3.78 -15.96
C THR A 62 -5.49 3.52 -17.30
N VAL A 63 -4.28 4.06 -17.47
CA VAL A 63 -3.48 3.81 -18.69
C VAL A 63 -3.11 2.33 -18.80
N LEU A 64 -2.75 1.68 -17.70
CA LEU A 64 -2.39 0.27 -17.68
C LEU A 64 -3.57 -0.62 -18.09
N VAL A 65 -4.75 -0.43 -17.50
CA VAL A 65 -5.96 -1.21 -17.83
C VAL A 65 -6.37 -0.98 -19.29
N ARG A 66 -6.28 0.27 -19.79
CA ARG A 66 -6.51 0.59 -21.22
C ARG A 66 -5.46 -0.02 -22.16
N SER A 67 -4.31 -0.47 -21.65
CA SER A 67 -3.30 -1.20 -22.41
C SER A 67 -3.61 -2.68 -22.56
N GLY A 68 -4.74 -3.16 -22.01
CA GLY A 68 -5.14 -4.57 -22.07
C GLY A 68 -4.60 -5.43 -20.93
N VAL A 69 -3.87 -4.84 -19.97
CA VAL A 69 -3.37 -5.56 -18.80
C VAL A 69 -4.52 -5.79 -17.81
N LYS A 70 -4.77 -7.05 -17.47
CA LYS A 70 -5.77 -7.43 -16.47
C LYS A 70 -5.21 -7.18 -15.07
N VAL A 71 -5.87 -6.31 -14.30
CA VAL A 71 -5.52 -6.03 -12.90
C VAL A 71 -6.61 -6.55 -11.98
N SER A 72 -6.23 -7.35 -10.99
CA SER A 72 -7.13 -7.77 -9.91
C SER A 72 -7.17 -6.70 -8.81
N PHE A 73 -8.12 -5.78 -8.88
CA PHE A 73 -8.29 -4.74 -7.86
C PHE A 73 -8.63 -5.30 -6.47
N ALA A 74 -9.40 -6.38 -6.42
CA ALA A 74 -9.78 -7.02 -5.16
C ALA A 74 -8.56 -7.60 -4.42
N GLY A 75 -7.68 -8.31 -5.15
CA GLY A 75 -6.46 -8.88 -4.58
C GLY A 75 -5.41 -7.83 -4.24
N ALA A 76 -5.20 -6.86 -5.15
CA ALA A 76 -4.09 -5.91 -5.03
C ALA A 76 -4.38 -4.71 -4.11
N LEU A 77 -5.65 -4.33 -3.93
CA LEU A 77 -6.01 -3.17 -3.09
C LEU A 77 -6.96 -3.52 -1.95
N ILE A 78 -8.08 -4.19 -2.24
CA ILE A 78 -9.15 -4.34 -1.25
C ILE A 78 -8.71 -5.23 -0.07
N LYS A 79 -8.11 -6.40 -0.35
CA LYS A 79 -7.65 -7.30 0.73
C LYS A 79 -6.54 -6.68 1.61
N PRO A 80 -5.48 -6.05 1.06
CA PRO A 80 -4.51 -5.31 1.87
C PRO A 80 -5.13 -4.15 2.65
N LEU A 81 -6.09 -3.43 2.06
CA LEU A 81 -6.74 -2.29 2.72
C LEU A 81 -7.56 -2.72 3.94
N ILE A 82 -8.34 -3.81 3.83
CA ILE A 82 -9.07 -4.39 4.97
C ILE A 82 -8.09 -4.80 6.07
N SER A 83 -6.98 -5.44 5.70
CA SER A 83 -5.93 -5.82 6.66
C SER A 83 -5.34 -4.60 7.37
N ALA A 84 -5.08 -3.52 6.62
CA ALA A 84 -4.56 -2.27 7.17
C ALA A 84 -5.55 -1.57 8.12
N LEU A 85 -6.85 -1.61 7.81
CA LEU A 85 -7.91 -1.09 8.69
C LEU A 85 -7.96 -1.86 10.01
N LEU A 86 -7.89 -3.20 9.96
CA LEU A 86 -7.83 -4.05 11.16
C LEU A 86 -6.58 -3.76 12.00
N CYS A 87 -5.43 -3.56 11.35
CA CYS A 87 -4.19 -3.15 12.00
C CYS A 87 -4.34 -1.81 12.73
N GLY A 88 -4.89 -0.79 12.06
CA GLY A 88 -5.15 0.51 12.65
C GLY A 88 -6.13 0.46 13.83
N ALA A 89 -7.22 -0.31 13.68
CA ALA A 89 -8.19 -0.52 14.75
C ALA A 89 -7.57 -1.21 15.97
N ALA A 90 -6.74 -2.23 15.75
CA ALA A 90 -6.00 -2.89 16.80
C ALA A 90 -5.03 -1.94 17.51
N ALA A 91 -4.20 -1.22 16.75
CA ALA A 91 -3.25 -0.26 17.32
C ALA A 91 -3.96 0.80 18.18
N TYR A 92 -5.10 1.31 17.71
CA TYR A 92 -5.91 2.27 18.45
C TYR A 92 -6.46 1.66 19.76
N ALA A 93 -7.04 0.47 19.69
CA ALA A 93 -7.58 -0.22 20.86
C ALA A 93 -6.49 -0.48 21.90
N PHE A 94 -5.35 -1.08 21.51
CA PHE A 94 -4.27 -1.37 22.44
C PHE A 94 -3.64 -0.10 23.03
N SER A 95 -3.50 0.97 22.24
CA SER A 95 -2.97 2.26 22.72
C SER A 95 -3.93 2.97 23.68
N TYR A 96 -5.24 2.72 23.56
CA TYR A 96 -6.22 3.26 24.49
C TYR A 96 -6.13 2.61 25.88
N PHE A 97 -5.95 1.28 25.93
CA PHE A 97 -5.87 0.52 27.18
C PHE A 97 -4.47 0.54 27.82
N LEU A 98 -3.41 0.56 27.02
CA LEU A 98 -2.02 0.48 27.49
C LEU A 98 -1.30 1.82 27.23
N LYS A 99 -1.09 2.59 28.29
CA LYS A 99 -0.40 3.89 28.22
C LYS A 99 1.10 3.76 28.49
N GLY A 100 1.87 4.67 27.91
CA GLY A 100 3.32 4.76 28.10
C GLY A 100 4.14 3.94 27.09
N LYS A 101 5.47 4.05 27.18
CA LYS A 101 6.42 3.49 26.19
C LYS A 101 6.31 1.97 26.03
N ALA A 102 6.06 1.24 27.12
CA ALA A 102 5.82 -0.20 27.06
C ALA A 102 4.47 -0.53 26.40
N GLY A 103 3.43 0.26 26.67
CA GLY A 103 2.12 0.12 26.04
C GLY A 103 2.15 0.34 24.53
N THR A 104 2.88 1.36 24.07
CA THR A 104 3.07 1.59 22.64
C THR A 104 3.82 0.45 21.95
N LEU A 105 4.82 -0.14 22.62
CA LEU A 105 5.55 -1.29 22.07
C LEU A 105 4.61 -2.51 21.92
N ILE A 106 3.81 -2.80 22.95
CA ILE A 106 2.83 -3.88 22.92
C ILE A 106 1.77 -3.63 21.84
N ALA A 107 1.28 -2.40 21.71
CA ALA A 107 0.28 -2.04 20.70
C ALA A 107 0.80 -2.25 19.28
N VAL A 108 2.05 -1.86 19.00
CA VAL A 108 2.67 -2.07 17.68
C VAL A 108 2.85 -3.56 17.38
N ILE A 109 3.34 -4.35 18.34
CA ILE A 109 3.53 -5.80 18.15
C ILE A 109 2.17 -6.48 17.91
N ALA A 110 1.16 -6.16 18.70
CA ALA A 110 -0.18 -6.73 18.55
C ALA A 110 -0.83 -6.35 17.22
N ALA A 111 -0.71 -5.08 16.81
CA ALA A 111 -1.23 -4.61 15.51
C ALA A 111 -0.53 -5.31 14.34
N ALA A 112 0.79 -5.50 14.41
CA ALA A 112 1.56 -6.23 13.40
C ALA A 112 1.12 -7.70 13.28
N LEU A 113 0.88 -8.37 14.41
CA LEU A 113 0.36 -9.74 14.43
C LEU A 113 -1.05 -9.83 13.82
N ILE A 114 -1.93 -8.90 14.15
CA ILE A 114 -3.30 -8.84 13.59
C ILE A 114 -3.26 -8.55 12.08
N TYR A 115 -2.38 -7.65 11.63
CA TYR A 115 -2.17 -7.39 10.22
C TYR A 115 -1.77 -8.65 9.46
N PHE A 116 -0.78 -9.38 9.98
CA PHE A 116 -0.29 -10.60 9.35
C PHE A 116 -1.36 -11.71 9.33
N ALA A 117 -2.09 -11.89 10.44
CA ALA A 117 -3.19 -12.84 10.52
C ALA A 117 -4.33 -12.49 9.54
N ALA A 118 -4.67 -11.22 9.42
CA ALA A 118 -5.71 -10.74 8.49
C ALA A 118 -5.31 -10.99 7.03
N LEU A 119 -4.05 -10.73 6.66
CA LEU A 119 -3.54 -10.99 5.30
C LEU A 119 -3.67 -12.47 4.90
N ILE A 120 -3.34 -13.37 5.83
CA ILE A 120 -3.48 -14.82 5.65
C ILE A 120 -4.95 -15.20 5.51
N LEU A 121 -5.80 -14.72 6.41
CA LEU A 121 -7.22 -15.07 6.44
C LEU A 121 -7.96 -14.61 5.18
N LEU A 122 -7.59 -13.44 4.64
CA LEU A 122 -8.15 -12.89 3.41
C LEU A 122 -7.59 -13.58 2.14
N ASN A 123 -6.68 -14.56 2.28
CA ASN A 123 -5.94 -15.19 1.19
C ASN A 123 -5.38 -14.10 0.25
N THR A 124 -4.65 -13.16 0.83
CA THR A 124 -4.10 -12.02 0.08
C THR A 124 -2.97 -12.46 -0.86
N PHE A 125 -2.24 -13.50 -0.47
CA PHE A 125 -1.11 -14.01 -1.24
C PHE A 125 -1.53 -15.11 -2.23
N ASP A 126 -0.92 -15.07 -3.40
CA ASP A 126 -1.05 -16.07 -4.46
C ASP A 126 0.23 -16.94 -4.52
N GLU A 127 0.15 -18.16 -5.06
CA GLU A 127 1.36 -19.00 -5.23
C GLU A 127 2.38 -18.34 -6.16
N SER A 128 1.91 -17.57 -7.13
CA SER A 128 2.75 -16.81 -8.04
C SER A 128 3.65 -15.80 -7.31
N ASP A 129 3.20 -15.23 -6.18
CA ASP A 129 3.96 -14.24 -5.40
C ASP A 129 5.26 -14.83 -4.81
N PHE A 130 5.26 -16.11 -4.45
CA PHE A 130 6.42 -16.79 -3.84
C PHE A 130 7.30 -17.49 -4.86
N SER A 131 6.72 -17.89 -6.00
CA SER A 131 7.45 -18.57 -7.07
C SER A 131 8.56 -17.72 -7.69
N ALA A 132 8.42 -16.39 -7.63
CA ALA A 132 9.38 -15.42 -8.15
C ALA A 132 10.59 -15.17 -7.22
N LEU A 133 10.59 -15.70 -5.99
CA LEU A 133 11.67 -15.51 -5.02
C LEU A 133 12.83 -16.49 -5.26
N PRO A 134 14.08 -16.10 -4.91
CA PRO A 134 15.17 -17.07 -4.81
C PRO A 134 14.80 -18.12 -3.75
N ASN A 135 14.86 -19.42 -4.11
CA ASN A 135 14.32 -20.56 -3.35
C ASN A 135 12.78 -20.62 -3.23
N GLY A 136 12.06 -20.03 -4.19
CA GLY A 136 10.59 -19.97 -4.19
C GLY A 136 9.89 -21.31 -3.94
N LYS A 137 10.41 -22.43 -4.48
CA LYS A 137 9.82 -23.77 -4.26
C LYS A 137 9.74 -24.16 -2.78
N SER A 138 10.82 -23.98 -2.02
CA SER A 138 10.86 -24.32 -0.59
C SER A 138 9.98 -23.38 0.24
N ILE A 139 9.89 -22.11 -0.15
CA ILE A 139 9.04 -21.11 0.52
C ILE A 139 7.56 -21.40 0.24
N THR A 140 7.21 -21.69 -1.02
CA THR A 140 5.84 -22.08 -1.41
C THR A 140 5.41 -23.34 -0.66
N GLU A 141 6.26 -24.36 -0.55
CA GLU A 141 5.95 -25.56 0.24
C GLU A 141 5.75 -25.27 1.73
N PHE A 142 6.59 -24.42 2.33
CA PHE A 142 6.44 -23.99 3.72
C PHE A 142 5.12 -23.24 3.95
N CYS A 143 4.79 -22.30 3.08
CA CYS A 143 3.58 -21.49 3.16
C CYS A 143 2.32 -22.32 2.90
N ARG A 144 2.37 -23.28 1.96
CA ARG A 144 1.29 -24.24 1.70
C ARG A 144 1.08 -25.16 2.91
N LYS A 145 2.16 -25.67 3.52
CA LYS A 145 2.11 -26.51 4.73
C LYS A 145 1.47 -25.79 5.92
N HIS A 146 1.69 -24.49 6.05
CA HIS A 146 1.13 -23.68 7.14
C HIS A 146 -0.20 -22.99 6.77
N ARG A 147 -0.83 -23.35 5.63
CA ARG A 147 -2.10 -22.76 5.14
C ARG A 147 -2.06 -21.22 4.98
N ILE A 148 -0.87 -20.67 4.74
CA ILE A 148 -0.64 -19.24 4.44
C ILE A 148 -1.11 -18.93 3.01
N ILE A 149 -0.97 -19.90 2.12
CA ILE A 149 -1.44 -19.88 0.73
C ILE A 149 -2.35 -21.09 0.56
N ARG A 150 -3.47 -20.93 -0.13
CA ARG A 150 -4.43 -21.99 -0.43
C ARG A 150 -4.59 -22.17 -1.93
#